data_AF-A0A7V8VXD1-F1
#
_entry.id   AF-A0A7V8VXD1-F1
#
_cell.length_a   1.000
_cell.length_b   1.000
_cell.length_c   1.000
_cell.angle_alpha   90.00
_cell.angle_beta   90.00
_cell.angle_gamma   90.00
#
_symmetry.space_group_name_H-M   'P 1'
#
loop_
_entity.id
_entity.type
_entity.pdbx_description
1 polymer ?
#
loop_
_entity_poly.entity_id
_entity_poly.type
_entity_poly.pdbx_seq_one_letter_code
_entity_poly.pdbx_strand_id
1 'polypeptide(L)' 'MTIKRKAFAYITSGPTSGPTSGHRLLVFSHPLSPEAGIQVPAGTIDDGETPEEAVLREASQETGLPSLTVV' A
#
# COMPACT_ATOMS: atom_id res chain seq x y z
N MET A 1 -9.46 -13.43 22.66
CA MET A 1 -9.53 -12.61 21.43
C MET A 1 -8.14 -12.05 21.21
N THR A 2 -7.49 -12.36 20.09
CA THR A 2 -6.14 -11.85 19.80
C THR A 2 -6.24 -10.59 18.97
N ILE A 3 -5.62 -9.50 19.42
CA ILE A 3 -5.54 -8.26 18.66
C ILE A 3 -4.42 -8.42 17.63
N LYS A 4 -4.72 -8.18 16.36
CA LYS A 4 -3.70 -8.06 15.30
C LYS A 4 -3.58 -6.60 14.88
N ARG A 5 -2.34 -6.12 14.78
CA ARG A 5 -2.04 -4.80 14.23
C ARG A 5 -1.89 -4.91 12.72
N LYS A 6 -2.32 -3.88 11.99
CA LYS A 6 -2.33 -3.83 10.53
C LYS A 6 -1.66 -2.54 10.06
N ALA A 7 -0.96 -2.61 8.93
CA ALA A 7 -0.38 -1.47 8.24
C ALA A 7 -1.03 -1.32 6.85
N PHE A 8 -1.23 -0.08 6.41
CA PHE A 8 -1.84 0.27 5.13
C PHE A 8 -0.99 1.36 4.45
N ALA A 9 -0.67 1.18 3.17
CA ALA A 9 0.22 2.08 2.43
C ALA A 9 -0.54 2.94 1.42
N TYR A 10 -0.62 4.25 1.64
CA TYR A 10 -1.16 5.19 0.63
C TYR A 10 -0.01 5.73 -0.22
N ILE A 11 0.32 5.01 -1.29
CA ILE A 11 1.47 5.35 -2.13
C ILE A 11 1.05 6.38 -3.18
N THR A 12 1.65 7.58 -3.12
CA THR A 12 1.37 8.65 -4.07
C THR A 12 2.52 8.87 -5.04
N SER A 13 2.21 9.17 -6.31
CA SER A 13 3.18 9.70 -7.26
C SER A 13 2.93 11.19 -7.49
N GLY A 14 4.00 11.94 -7.78
CA GLY A 14 3.92 13.36 -8.12
C GLY A 14 3.04 13.65 -9.35
N PRO A 15 2.77 14.94 -9.61
CA PRO A 15 1.92 15.36 -10.70
C PRO A 15 2.45 14.84 -12.03
N THR A 16 1.56 14.28 -12.85
CA THR A 16 1.93 13.90 -14.22
C THR A 16 1.42 14.85 -15.26
N SER A 17 2.21 15.03 -16.30
CA SER A 17 1.83 15.72 -17.52
C SER A 17 0.77 14.87 -18.25
N GLY A 18 -0.40 15.44 -18.53
CA GLY A 18 -1.47 14.74 -19.24
C GLY A 18 -2.87 15.13 -18.75
N PRO A 19 -3.94 14.53 -19.33
CA PRO A 19 -5.32 14.89 -19.03
C PRO A 19 -5.73 14.60 -17.57
N THR A 20 -4.97 13.77 -16.87
CA THR A 20 -5.06 13.57 -15.41
C THR A 20 -3.90 14.27 -14.73
N SER A 21 -3.82 15.59 -14.86
CA SER A 21 -2.85 16.40 -14.13
C SER A 21 -3.23 16.43 -12.65
N GLY A 22 -2.42 15.79 -11.79
CA GLY A 22 -2.64 15.72 -10.36
C GLY A 22 -1.83 14.59 -9.70
N HIS A 23 -1.87 14.53 -8.37
CA HIS A 23 -1.34 13.38 -7.63
C HIS A 23 -2.13 12.13 -7.97
N ARG A 24 -1.44 10.99 -8.05
CA ARG A 24 -2.08 9.68 -8.23
C ARG A 24 -1.84 8.81 -7.03
N LEU A 25 -2.82 7.97 -6.73
CA LEU A 25 -2.76 6.95 -5.70
C LEU A 25 -2.65 5.57 -6.37
N LEU A 26 -1.71 4.75 -5.92
CA LEU A 26 -1.62 3.35 -6.32
C LEU A 26 -2.70 2.55 -5.59
N VAL A 27 -3.47 1.78 -6.35
CA VAL A 27 -4.50 0.88 -5.82
C VAL A 27 -4.49 -0.44 -6.59
N PHE A 28 -5.01 -1.49 -5.95
CA PHE A 28 -5.26 -2.79 -6.54
C PHE A 28 -6.76 -3.04 -6.70
N SER A 29 -7.10 -3.75 -7.77
CA SER A 29 -8.36 -4.45 -7.90
C SER A 29 -8.06 -5.95 -8.04
N HIS A 30 -8.98 -6.79 -7.57
CA HIS A 30 -8.86 -8.25 -7.66
C HIS A 30 -9.86 -8.76 -8.71
N PRO A 31 -9.44 -8.99 -9.97
CA PRO A 31 -10.39 -9.35 -11.04
C PRO A 31 -11.11 -10.68 -10.80
N LEU A 32 -10.46 -11.58 -10.05
CA LEU A 32 -11.00 -12.89 -9.67
C LEU A 32 -11.81 -12.85 -8.36
N SER A 33 -11.78 -11.74 -7.63
CA SER A 33 -12.52 -11.53 -6.38
C SER A 33 -13.04 -10.08 -6.31
N PRO A 34 -13.99 -9.68 -7.18
CA PRO A 34 -14.46 -8.29 -7.25
C PRO A 34 -15.07 -7.76 -5.95
N GLU A 35 -15.61 -8.66 -5.11
CA GLU A 35 -16.17 -8.35 -3.79
C GLU A 35 -15.13 -7.79 -2.81
N ALA A 36 -13.84 -8.03 -3.04
CA ALA A 36 -12.76 -7.46 -2.23
C ALA A 36 -12.63 -5.94 -2.41
N GLY A 37 -13.25 -5.38 -3.46
CA GLY A 37 -13.23 -3.96 -3.77
C GLY A 37 -11.86 -3.44 -4.21
N ILE A 38 -11.72 -2.12 -4.18
CA ILE A 38 -10.43 -1.45 -4.42
C ILE A 38 -9.64 -1.41 -3.13
N GLN A 39 -8.37 -1.79 -3.22
CA GLN A 39 -7.49 -1.90 -2.06
C GLN A 39 -6.21 -1.10 -2.26
N VAL A 40 -5.61 -0.71 -1.15
CA VAL A 40 -4.21 -0.25 -1.10
C VAL A 40 -3.34 -1.41 -0.60
N PRO A 41 -2.01 -1.37 -0.85
CA PRO A 41 -1.13 -2.35 -0.23
C PRO A 41 -1.30 -2.34 1.29
N ALA A 42 -1.45 -3.52 1.88
CA ALA A 42 -1.73 -3.63 3.31
C ALA A 42 -1.34 -5.00 3.86
N GLY A 43 -0.94 -5.05 5.12
CA GLY A 43 -0.53 -6.31 5.72
C GLY A 43 -0.50 -6.31 7.23
N THR A 44 0.01 -7.40 7.79
CA THR A 44 0.08 -7.58 9.25
C THR A 44 1.39 -7.02 9.75
N ILE A 45 1.33 -6.27 10.86
CA ILE A 45 2.54 -5.87 11.56
C ILE A 45 2.99 -7.08 12.37
N ASP A 46 4.16 -7.61 12.07
CA ASP A 46 4.72 -8.76 12.78
C ASP A 46 5.28 -8.36 14.15
N ASP A 47 5.50 -9.36 15.01
CA ASP A 47 6.04 -9.13 16.35
C ASP A 47 7.44 -8.50 16.27
N GLY A 48 7.58 -7.33 16.88
CA GLY A 48 8.83 -6.56 16.87
C GLY A 48 8.96 -5.56 15.72
N GLU A 49 8.04 -5.53 14.76
CA GLU A 49 8.02 -4.51 13.70
C GLU A 49 7.40 -3.19 14.18
N THR A 50 8.03 -2.09 13.78
CA THR A 50 7.39 -0.77 13.74
C THR A 50 6.35 -0.72 12.62
N PRO A 51 5.32 0.14 12.72
CA PRO A 51 4.39 0.36 11.61
C PRO A 51 5.08 0.74 10.31
N GLU A 52 6.15 1.53 10.37
CA GLU A 52 6.94 1.98 9.23
C GLU A 52 7.70 0.83 8.56
N GLU A 53 8.33 -0.06 9.32
CA GLU A 53 8.98 -1.26 8.77
C GLU A 53 7.97 -2.18 8.08
N ALA A 54 6.84 -2.45 8.76
CA ALA A 54 5.79 -3.31 8.23
C ALA A 54 5.18 -2.73 6.95
N VAL A 55 4.86 -1.42 6.92
CA VAL A 55 4.23 -0.81 5.74
C VAL A 55 5.17 -0.79 4.54
N LEU A 56 6.47 -0.55 4.75
CA LEU A 56 7.47 -0.57 3.67
C LEU A 56 7.69 -1.99 3.13
N ARG A 57 7.77 -2.98 4.03
CA ARG A 57 7.88 -4.40 3.65
C ARG A 57 6.69 -4.85 2.82
N GLU A 58 5.49 -4.69 3.33
CA GLU A 58 4.25 -5.13 2.65
C GLU A 58 4.06 -4.41 1.31
N ALA A 59 4.25 -3.08 1.30
CA ALA A 59 4.15 -2.30 0.07
C ALA A 59 5.16 -2.75 -0.99
N SER A 60 6.40 -3.04 -0.61
CA SER A 60 7.42 -3.51 -1.56
C SER A 60 7.07 -4.91 -2.11
N GLN A 61 6.59 -5.82 -1.26
CA GLN A 61 6.21 -7.19 -1.66
C GLN A 61 5.04 -7.21 -2.64
N GLU A 62 4.00 -6.41 -2.39
CA GLU A 62 2.79 -6.42 -3.24
C GLU A 62 2.95 -5.58 -4.52
N THR A 63 3.67 -4.45 -4.45
CA THR A 63 3.81 -3.54 -5.60
C THR A 63 5.05 -3.81 -6.46
N GLY A 64 6.05 -4.50 -5.91
CA GLY A 64 7.37 -4.65 -6.52
C GLY A 64 8.19 -3.35 -6.60
N LEU A 65 7.74 -2.26 -5.96
CA LEU A 65 8.45 -0.98 -5.98
C LEU A 65 9.66 -1.00 -5.02
N PRO A 66 10.88 -0.67 -5.50
CA PRO A 66 12.11 -0.88 -4.72
C PRO A 66 12.53 0.30 -3.84
N SER A 67 11.87 1.46 -3.96
CA SER A 67 12.33 2.71 -3.33
C SER A 67 11.17 3.56 -2.83
N LEU A 68 10.39 2.98 -1.92
CA LEU A 68 9.32 3.68 -1.23
C LEU A 68 9.88 4.39 0.01
N THR A 69 9.33 5.57 0.30
CA THR A 69 9.66 6.37 1.49
C THR A 69 8.39 6.72 2.22
N VAL A 70 8.39 6.60 3.55
CA VAL A 70 7.31 7.09 4.42
C VAL A 70 7.54 8.58 4.67
N VAL A 71 6.50 9.39 4.47
CA VAL A 71 6.52 10.87 4.61
C VAL A 71 5.51 11.35 5.64
#